data_AF-S3EFX8-F1
#
_entry.id   AF-S3EFX8-F1
#
_cell.length_a   1.000
_cell.length_b   1.000
_cell.length_c   1.000
_cell.angle_alpha   90.00
_cell.angle_beta   90.00
_cell.angle_gamma   90.00
#
_symmetry.space_group_name_H-M   'P 1'
#
loop_
_entity.id
_entity.type
_entity.pdbx_description
1 polymer ?
#
loop_
_entity_poly.entity_id
_entity_poly.type
_entity_poly.pdbx_seq_one_letter_code
_entity_poly.pdbx_strand_id
1 'polypeptide(L)'
;MSGLEKALFNLKFTAKQLNRQAAKASKDEKTEKDKLKKAIQQGHSDIAKIYAQNAIRKQNERLNLLRLGSRIDAVASRVQTAVTMRQVTGSMTNVVRGMDQAMKAMDLEKVHPIPVTPHHPTIISAHLYF
;
A
#
# COMPACT_ATOMS: atom_id res chain seq x y z
N MET A 1 13.13 15.69 -0.97
CA MET A 1 12.25 14.69 -0.32
C MET A 1 11.59 15.34 0.88
N SER A 2 10.27 15.26 0.96
CA SER A 2 9.53 15.62 2.16
C SER A 2 9.98 14.73 3.34
N GLY A 3 9.85 15.21 4.58
CA GLY A 3 10.17 14.39 5.77
C GLY A 3 9.38 13.08 5.82
N LEU A 4 8.19 13.05 5.22
CA LEU A 4 7.29 11.90 5.12
C LEU A 4 7.83 10.82 4.17
N GLU A 5 8.40 11.20 3.04
CA GLU A 5 9.07 10.26 2.10
C GLU A 5 10.33 9.64 2.72
N LYS A 6 11.12 10.42 3.47
CA LYS A 6 12.30 9.91 4.18
C LYS A 6 11.91 8.92 5.27
N ALA A 7 10.87 9.23 6.04
CA ALA A 7 10.31 8.31 7.04
C ALA A 7 9.79 7.02 6.39
N LEU A 8 9.09 7.13 5.27
CA LEU A 8 8.60 5.98 4.51
C LEU A 8 9.73 5.05 4.03
N PHE A 9 10.81 5.63 3.50
CA PHE A 9 11.98 4.87 3.09
C PHE A 9 12.59 4.11 4.28
N ASN A 10 12.81 4.80 5.40
CA ASN A 10 13.34 4.18 6.61
C ASN A 10 12.45 3.04 7.11
N LEU A 11 11.12 3.23 7.16
CA LEU A 11 10.18 2.20 7.59
C LEU A 11 10.24 0.95 6.70
N LYS A 12 10.22 1.12 5.37
CA LYS A 12 10.35 0.00 4.42
C LYS A 12 11.69 -0.72 4.55
N PHE A 13 12.76 0.05 4.74
CA PHE A 13 14.10 -0.52 4.94
C PHE A 13 14.17 -1.35 6.22
N THR A 14 13.69 -0.80 7.34
CA THR A 14 13.63 -1.50 8.63
C THR A 14 12.76 -2.75 8.55
N ALA A 15 11.59 -2.69 7.91
CA ALA A 15 10.75 -3.89 7.70
C ALA A 15 11.50 -4.99 6.94
N LYS A 16 12.20 -4.63 5.86
CA LYS A 16 13.02 -5.57 5.08
C LYS A 16 14.18 -6.14 5.89
N GLN A 17 14.83 -5.33 6.72
CA GLN A 17 15.92 -5.77 7.61
C GLN A 17 15.41 -6.75 8.66
N LEU A 18 14.27 -6.48 9.29
CA LEU A 18 13.64 -7.37 10.26
C LEU A 18 13.23 -8.71 9.63
N ASN A 19 12.66 -8.68 8.42
CA ASN A 19 12.33 -9.90 7.69
C ASN A 19 13.57 -10.73 7.34
N ARG A 20 14.69 -10.09 6.99
CA ARG A 20 15.98 -10.79 6.80
C ARG A 20 16.50 -11.42 8.09
N GLN A 21 16.41 -10.70 9.21
CA GLN A 21 16.80 -11.24 10.52
C GLN A 21 15.90 -12.41 10.93
N ALA A 22 14.59 -12.33 10.70
CA ALA A 22 13.66 -13.43 10.93
C ALA A 22 14.00 -14.66 10.07
N ALA A 23 14.34 -14.47 8.79
CA ALA A 23 14.79 -15.54 7.92
C ALA A 23 16.10 -16.19 8.40
N LYS A 24 17.05 -15.39 8.92
CA LYS A 24 18.27 -15.90 9.54
C LYS A 24 17.96 -16.73 10.78
N ALA A 25 17.13 -16.22 11.69
CA ALA A 25 16.69 -16.96 12.88
C ALA A 25 15.97 -18.27 12.51
N SER A 26 15.23 -18.32 11.39
CA SER A 26 14.61 -19.54 10.88
C SER A 26 15.63 -20.58 10.39
N LYS A 27 16.74 -20.13 9.80
CA LYS A 27 17.83 -21.04 9.40
C LYS A 27 18.53 -21.60 10.63
N ASP A 28 18.82 -20.75 11.61
CA ASP A 28 19.42 -21.16 12.88
C ASP A 28 18.49 -22.10 13.66
N GLU A 29 17.17 -21.87 13.65
CA GLU A 29 16.18 -22.80 14.22
C GLU A 29 16.27 -24.19 13.57
N LYS A 30 16.43 -24.24 12.25
CA LYS A 30 16.50 -25.50 11.50
C LYS A 30 17.79 -26.26 11.81
N THR A 31 18.94 -25.58 11.89
CA THR A 31 20.21 -26.22 12.24
C THR A 31 20.17 -26.82 13.65
N GLU A 32 19.56 -26.12 14.62
CA GLU A 32 19.38 -26.64 15.99
C GLU A 32 18.41 -27.84 16.02
N LYS A 33 17.35 -27.86 15.20
CA LYS A 33 16.48 -29.03 15.05
C LYS A 33 17.20 -30.22 14.43
N ASP A 34 18.10 -30.01 13.49
CA ASP A 34 18.89 -31.09 12.89
C ASP A 34 19.92 -31.65 13.88
N LYS A 35 20.54 -30.79 14.70
CA LYS A 35 21.39 -31.23 15.82
C LYS A 35 20.60 -32.00 16.88
N LEU A 36 19.39 -31.55 17.20
CA LEU A 36 18.48 -32.26 18.10
C LEU A 36 18.21 -33.69 17.61
N LYS A 37 17.88 -33.87 16.33
CA LYS A 37 17.65 -35.19 15.74
C LYS A 37 18.86 -36.10 15.88
N LYS A 38 20.06 -35.58 15.61
CA LYS A 38 21.32 -36.33 15.76
C LYS A 38 21.57 -36.71 17.23
N ALA A 39 21.36 -35.80 18.17
CA ALA A 39 21.55 -36.06 19.60
C ALA A 39 20.57 -37.14 20.13
N ILE A 40 19.33 -37.15 19.64
CA ILE A 40 18.33 -38.18 19.97
C ILE A 40 18.78 -39.54 19.42
N GLN A 41 19.25 -39.60 18.17
CA GLN A 41 19.74 -40.85 17.55
C GLN A 41 20.97 -41.42 18.29
N GLN A 42 21.82 -40.56 18.85
CA GLN A 42 22.99 -40.95 19.63
C GLN A 42 22.66 -41.30 21.09
N GLY A 43 21.40 -41.14 21.53
CA GLY A 43 20.98 -41.45 22.90
C GLY A 43 21.39 -40.39 23.94
N HIS A 44 21.87 -39.22 23.53
CA HIS A 44 22.29 -38.15 24.44
C HIS A 44 21.10 -37.24 24.80
N SER A 45 20.27 -37.71 25.75
CA SER A 45 19.03 -37.04 26.17
C SER A 45 19.23 -35.64 26.76
N ASP A 46 20.30 -35.41 27.51
CA ASP A 46 20.58 -34.09 28.10
C ASP A 46 21.00 -33.05 27.05
N ILE A 47 21.83 -33.47 26.08
CA ILE A 47 22.24 -32.62 24.95
C ILE A 47 21.03 -32.31 24.05
N ALA A 48 20.15 -33.30 23.83
CA ALA A 48 18.91 -33.10 23.10
C ALA A 48 18.01 -32.04 23.76
N LYS A 49 17.86 -32.04 25.09
CA LYS A 49 17.08 -31.00 25.79
C LYS A 49 17.63 -29.59 25.55
N ILE A 50 18.96 -29.43 25.56
CA ILE A 50 19.60 -28.13 25.29
C ILE A 50 19.31 -27.66 23.86
N TYR A 51 19.47 -28.53 22.86
CA TYR A 51 19.15 -28.17 21.46
C TYR A 51 17.66 -27.88 21.25
N ALA A 52 16.77 -28.60 21.92
CA ALA A 52 15.34 -28.33 21.87
C ALA A 52 14.99 -26.94 22.45
N GLN A 53 15.55 -26.59 23.61
CA GLN A 53 15.38 -25.26 24.22
C GLN A 53 15.90 -24.15 23.31
N ASN A 54 17.08 -24.35 22.70
CA ASN A 54 17.65 -23.40 21.74
C ASN A 54 16.76 -23.23 20.51
N ALA A 55 16.22 -24.32 19.96
CA ALA A 55 15.29 -24.27 18.84
C ALA A 55 14.01 -23.49 19.19
N ILE A 56 13.41 -23.72 20.36
CA ILE A 56 12.22 -22.98 20.84
C ILE A 56 12.55 -21.49 21.00
N ARG A 57 13.69 -21.16 21.59
CA ARG A 57 14.14 -19.78 21.75
C ARG A 57 14.27 -19.08 20.39
N LYS A 58 14.89 -19.73 19.40
CA LYS A 58 15.04 -19.21 18.04
C LYS A 58 13.73 -19.09 17.29
N GLN A 59 12.80 -20.03 17.49
CA GLN A 59 11.44 -19.94 16.95
C GLN A 59 10.69 -18.72 17.50
N ASN A 60 10.78 -18.46 18.80
CA ASN A 60 10.15 -17.29 19.43
C ASN A 60 10.77 -15.98 18.96
N GLU A 61 12.10 -15.92 18.85
CA GLU A 61 12.84 -14.79 18.28
C GLU A 61 12.36 -14.49 16.85
N ARG A 62 12.27 -15.53 16.00
CA ARG A 62 11.74 -15.42 14.63
C ARG A 62 10.31 -14.86 14.61
N LEU A 63 9.41 -15.39 15.45
CA LEU A 63 8.02 -14.94 15.49
C LEU A 63 7.90 -13.47 15.92
N ASN A 64 8.70 -13.04 16.89
CA ASN A 64 8.70 -11.66 17.36
C ASN A 64 9.23 -10.70 16.29
N LEU A 65 10.33 -11.05 15.61
CA LEU A 65 10.88 -10.28 14.50
C LEU A 65 9.90 -10.17 13.34
N LEU A 66 9.23 -11.28 12.98
CA LEU A 66 8.24 -11.30 11.90
C LEU A 66 7.02 -10.43 12.26
N ARG A 67 6.49 -10.55 13.48
CA ARG A 67 5.37 -9.71 13.94
C ARG A 67 5.71 -8.23 13.91
N LEU A 68 6.90 -7.86 14.37
CA LEU A 68 7.35 -6.47 14.34
C LEU A 68 7.54 -5.98 12.89
N GLY A 69 8.17 -6.79 12.04
CA GLY A 69 8.35 -6.50 10.62
C GLY A 69 7.01 -6.27 9.91
N SER A 70 6.03 -7.14 10.10
CA SER A 70 4.68 -6.99 9.52
C SER A 70 3.95 -5.74 10.01
N ARG A 71 4.09 -5.37 11.29
CA ARG A 71 3.50 -4.14 11.83
C ARG A 71 4.12 -2.89 11.17
N ILE A 72 5.45 -2.86 11.04
CA ILE A 72 6.15 -1.75 10.40
C ILE A 72 5.79 -1.67 8.91
N ASP A 73 5.71 -2.81 8.22
CA ASP A 73 5.31 -2.85 6.81
C ASP A 73 3.87 -2.35 6.59
N ALA A 74 2.94 -2.71 7.49
CA ALA A 74 1.57 -2.19 7.46
C ALA A 74 1.52 -0.68 7.66
N VAL A 75 2.32 -0.13 8.59
CA VAL A 75 2.44 1.32 8.79
C VAL A 75 3.06 1.98 7.56
N ALA A 76 4.12 1.40 6.99
CA ALA A 76 4.75 1.90 5.78
C ALA A 76 3.78 1.93 4.59
N SER A 77 2.91 0.92 4.44
CA SER A 77 1.88 0.89 3.40
C SER A 77 0.88 2.04 3.54
N ARG A 78 0.39 2.31 4.76
CA ARG A 78 -0.50 3.46 5.03
C ARG A 78 0.19 4.80 4.75
N VAL A 79 1.45 4.93 5.17
CA VAL A 79 2.27 6.13 4.93
C VAL A 79 2.49 6.32 3.42
N GLN A 80 2.74 5.25 2.66
CA GLN A 80 2.84 5.31 1.20
C GLN A 80 1.56 5.85 0.56
N THR A 81 0.39 5.33 0.96
CA THR A 81 -0.89 5.83 0.47
C THR A 81 -1.06 7.32 0.77
N ALA A 82 -0.71 7.76 1.98
CA ALA A 82 -0.79 9.18 2.34
C ALA A 82 0.15 10.07 1.51
N VAL A 83 1.38 9.62 1.24
CA VAL A 83 2.32 10.33 0.35
C VAL A 83 1.75 10.44 -1.07
N THR A 84 1.25 9.32 -1.62
CA THR A 84 0.68 9.29 -2.96
C THR A 84 -0.55 10.19 -3.07
N MET A 85 -1.47 10.12 -2.09
CA MET A 85 -2.65 10.97 -2.06
C MET A 85 -2.29 12.45 -1.98
N ARG A 86 -1.30 12.83 -1.16
CA ARG A 86 -0.80 14.21 -1.12
C ARG A 86 -0.29 14.68 -2.48
N GLN A 87 0.44 13.84 -3.20
CA GLN A 87 0.92 14.16 -4.54
C GLN A 87 -0.25 14.33 -5.52
N VAL A 88 -1.26 13.45 -5.46
CA VAL A 88 -2.47 13.55 -6.28
C VAL A 88 -3.25 14.83 -5.98
N THR A 89 -3.46 15.20 -4.70
CA THR A 89 -4.12 16.46 -4.32
C THR A 89 -3.36 17.69 -4.85
N GLY A 90 -2.02 17.66 -4.81
CA GLY A 90 -1.20 18.73 -5.38
C GLY A 90 -1.42 18.87 -6.89
N SER A 91 -1.37 17.75 -7.63
CA SER A 91 -1.66 17.74 -9.08
C SER A 91 -3.08 18.21 -9.38
N MET A 92 -4.06 17.76 -8.59
CA MET A 92 -5.46 18.15 -8.76
C MET A 92 -5.68 19.64 -8.51
N THR A 93 -4.99 20.22 -7.54
CA THR A 93 -5.04 21.68 -7.29
C THR A 93 -4.54 22.46 -8.50
N ASN A 94 -3.47 22.01 -9.14
CA ASN A 94 -2.94 22.65 -10.34
C ASN A 94 -3.90 22.51 -11.54
N VAL A 95 -4.51 21.33 -11.72
CA VAL A 95 -5.52 21.10 -12.77
C VAL A 95 -6.75 21.99 -12.56
N VAL A 96 -7.28 22.07 -11.33
CA VAL A 96 -8.44 22.91 -11.02
C VAL A 96 -8.13 24.39 -11.25
N ARG A 97 -6.93 24.86 -10.91
CA ARG A 97 -6.50 26.24 -11.24
C ARG A 97 -6.41 26.48 -12.75
N GLY A 98 -5.86 25.53 -13.50
CA GLY A 98 -5.81 25.62 -14.97
C GLY A 98 -7.20 25.63 -15.61
N MET A 99 -8.12 24.83 -15.06
CA MET A 99 -9.52 24.80 -15.50
C MET A 99 -10.27 26.09 -15.16
N ASP A 100 -10.09 26.66 -13.96
CA ASP A 100 -10.68 27.95 -13.56
C ASP A 100 -10.18 29.09 -14.46
N GLN A 101 -8.90 29.11 -14.81
CA GLN A 101 -8.35 30.07 -15.78
C GLN A 101 -8.93 29.88 -17.19
N ALA A 102 -9.05 28.63 -17.65
CA ALA A 102 -9.64 28.32 -18.95
C ALA A 102 -11.13 28.67 -19.01
N MET A 103 -11.88 28.45 -17.92
CA MET A 103 -13.29 28.84 -17.80
C MET A 103 -13.46 30.36 -17.77
N LYS A 104 -12.60 31.10 -17.08
CA LYS A 104 -12.58 32.57 -17.13
C LYS A 104 -12.22 33.11 -18.51
N ALA A 105 -11.38 32.42 -19.26
CA ALA A 105 -11.11 32.73 -20.67
C ALA A 105 -12.26 32.32 -21.62
N MET A 106 -13.20 31.48 -21.15
CA MET A 106 -14.38 31.00 -21.88
C MET A 106 -15.65 31.81 -21.61
N ASP A 107 -15.54 33.01 -21.02
CA ASP A 107 -16.66 33.93 -20.93
C ASP A 107 -16.28 35.25 -21.62
N LEU A 108 -16.87 35.48 -22.80
CA LEU A 108 -17.81 36.60 -23.01
C LEU A 108 -18.01 37.00 -24.49
N GLU A 109 -17.24 36.53 -25.48
CA GLU A 109 -17.46 36.98 -26.89
C GLU A 109 -17.46 35.93 -28.01
N LYS A 110 -17.21 34.64 -27.78
CA LYS A 110 -17.05 33.67 -28.90
C LYS A 110 -17.78 32.33 -28.83
N VAL A 111 -18.54 32.05 -27.78
CA VAL A 111 -19.43 30.87 -27.79
C VAL A 111 -20.75 31.27 -28.42
N HIS A 112 -20.75 31.44 -29.76
CA HIS A 112 -21.99 31.57 -30.51
C HIS A 112 -22.84 30.32 -30.26
N PRO A 113 -24.11 30.45 -29.84
CA PRO A 113 -24.98 29.31 -29.65
C PRO A 113 -25.17 28.66 -31.03
N ILE A 114 -24.67 27.44 -31.17
CA ILE A 114 -24.99 26.58 -32.31
C ILE A 114 -26.50 26.35 -32.21
N PRO A 115 -27.33 26.79 -33.18
CA PRO A 115 -28.77 26.64 -33.08
C PRO A 115 -29.10 25.16 -33.17
N VAL A 116 -29.50 24.58 -32.03
CA VAL A 116 -30.10 23.25 -31.97
C VAL A 116 -31.46 23.32 -32.67
N THR A 117 -31.56 22.73 -33.86
CA THR A 117 -32.81 22.57 -34.59
C THR A 117 -33.70 21.56 -33.83
N PRO A 118 -34.94 21.92 -33.46
CA PRO A 118 -35.81 21.01 -32.71
C PRO A 118 -36.41 19.95 -33.65
N HIS A 119 -36.13 18.68 -33.37
CA HIS A 119 -36.86 17.54 -33.92
C HIS A 119 -38.30 17.52 -33.37
N HIS A 120 -39.27 17.55 -34.29
CA HIS A 120 -40.72 17.37 -34.08
C HIS A 120 -41.02 16.02 -33.36
N PRO A 121 -42.06 15.93 -32.49
CA PRO A 121 -43.26 15.19 -32.90
C PRO A 121 -44.62 15.66 -32.28
N THR A 122 -45.65 15.75 -33.15
CA THR A 122 -47.04 15.25 -33.02
C THR A 122 -48.18 15.94 -32.21
N ILE A 123 -49.26 16.23 -32.97
CA ILE A 123 -50.71 15.92 -32.75
C ILE A 123 -51.67 17.08 -32.30
N ILE A 124 -52.78 17.20 -33.06
CA ILE A 124 -54.07 17.92 -32.88
C ILE A 124 -54.15 19.42 -33.25
N SER A 125 -54.64 19.71 -34.47
CA SER A 125 -55.90 20.45 -34.70
C SER A 125 -56.11 20.71 -36.19
N ALA A 126 -56.66 19.71 -36.87
CA ALA A 126 -57.41 19.93 -38.10
C ALA A 126 -58.87 20.18 -37.70
N HIS A 127 -59.28 21.44 -37.60
CA HIS A 127 -60.62 21.96 -37.94
C HIS A 127 -60.82 23.37 -37.40
N LEU A 128 -61.41 24.21 -38.25
CA LEU A 128 -61.86 25.58 -38.00
C LEU A 128 -60.75 26.61 -37.78
N TYR A 129 -60.47 27.42 -38.81
CA TYR A 129 -60.95 28.80 -38.88
C TYR A 129 -60.51 29.39 -40.23
N PHE A 130 -61.51 29.56 -41.13
CA PHE A 130 -61.55 30.35 -42.37
C PHE A 130 -60.35 30.34 -43.32
#